data_AF-A0A7Y6IFG6-F1
#
_entry.id   AF-A0A7Y6IFG6-F1
#
_cell.length_a   1.000
_cell.length_b   1.000
_cell.length_c   1.000
_cell.angle_alpha   90.00
_cell.angle_beta   90.00
_cell.angle_gamma   90.00
#
_symmetry.space_group_name_H-M   'P 1'
#
loop_
_entity.id
_entity.type
_entity.pdbx_description
1 polymer ?
#
loop_
_entity_poly.entity_id
_entity_poly.type
_entity_poly.pdbx_seq_one_letter_code
_entity_poly.pdbx_strand_id
1 'polypeptide(L)'
;MVNYVGQLRIYSFVDLVLLLAALGAALPVAFGISLLWFGFLIHLEWRHRDAGRLLWPWYAWVIPWIAGAIVLHSVWLLPFFVLAVAYALKKRWPSCAAVSPLLNGGLKVTLVLLIPGVPAALCVLVFVIMTMRNLIGDLRDAGKDAREGVQTIPVLLGYQRHTPWIYPAALALTSGIWVYLGGLPWWCWIGAVLIQAGTYRLTPR
;
A
#
# COMPACT_ATOMS: atom_id res chain seq x y z
N MET A 1 12.13 7.44 19.02
CA MET A 1 11.07 8.46 19.05
C MET A 1 9.91 7.94 18.23
N VAL A 2 8.73 7.72 18.82
CA VAL A 2 7.55 7.28 18.06
C VAL A 2 6.95 8.52 17.39
N ASN A 3 6.81 8.52 16.07
CA ASN A 3 6.19 9.63 15.35
C ASN A 3 5.13 9.12 14.35
N TYR A 4 4.12 9.96 14.12
CA TYR A 4 3.02 9.66 13.19
C TYR A 4 3.49 9.56 11.74
N VAL A 5 4.51 10.34 11.37
CA VAL A 5 5.08 10.41 10.02
C VAL A 5 5.68 9.07 9.58
N GLY A 6 6.43 8.42 10.45
CA GLY A 6 7.03 7.11 10.19
C GLY A 6 5.99 5.99 10.10
N GLN A 7 4.89 6.10 10.84
CA GLN A 7 3.76 5.16 10.74
C GLN A 7 3.00 5.32 9.43
N LEU A 8 3.02 6.50 8.81
CA LEU A 8 2.35 6.79 7.54
C LEU A 8 3.04 6.18 6.31
N ARG A 9 4.05 5.30 6.48
CA ARG A 9 4.69 4.50 5.42
C ARG A 9 4.88 5.28 4.12
N ILE A 10 5.50 6.46 4.23
CA ILE A 10 5.67 7.41 3.10
C ILE A 10 6.32 6.74 1.88
N TYR A 11 7.24 5.79 2.11
CA TYR A 11 7.83 4.96 1.07
C TYR A 11 6.80 4.23 0.16
N SER A 12 5.62 3.90 0.68
CA SER A 12 4.52 3.26 -0.06
C SER A 12 3.63 4.31 -0.75
N PHE A 13 3.57 5.52 -0.19
CA PHE A 13 2.82 6.63 -0.76
C PHE A 13 3.51 7.18 -2.02
N VAL A 14 4.83 7.36 -1.99
CA VAL A 14 5.59 7.83 -3.17
C VAL A 14 5.47 6.89 -4.36
N ASP A 15 5.43 5.58 -4.12
CA ASP A 15 5.23 4.59 -5.18
C ASP A 15 3.83 4.68 -5.80
N LEU A 16 2.79 4.99 -5.00
CA LEU A 16 1.46 5.30 -5.54
C LEU A 16 1.49 6.56 -6.40
N VAL A 17 2.15 7.63 -5.95
CA VAL A 17 2.26 8.88 -6.74
C VAL A 17 2.93 8.61 -8.10
N LEU A 18 4.00 7.81 -8.11
CA LEU A 18 4.65 7.39 -9.37
C LEU A 18 3.71 6.57 -10.26
N LEU A 19 2.95 5.62 -9.69
CA LEU A 19 1.96 4.86 -10.44
C LEU A 19 0.90 5.77 -11.07
N LEU A 20 0.37 6.75 -10.32
CA LEU A 20 -0.63 7.70 -10.82
C LEU A 20 -0.06 8.57 -11.95
N ALA A 21 1.17 9.05 -11.80
CA ALA A 21 1.87 9.82 -12.81
C ALA A 21 2.12 8.98 -14.08
N ALA A 22 2.55 7.72 -13.91
CA ALA A 22 2.81 6.79 -15.00
C ALA A 22 1.56 6.46 -15.81
N LEU A 23 0.39 6.47 -15.17
CA LEU A 23 -0.90 6.26 -15.81
C LEU A 23 -1.55 7.55 -16.34
N GLY A 24 -0.87 8.70 -16.24
CA GLY A 24 -1.37 9.97 -16.73
C GLY A 24 -2.63 10.46 -16.00
N ALA A 25 -2.78 10.12 -14.71
CA ALA A 25 -3.95 10.52 -13.93
C ALA A 25 -4.06 12.06 -13.87
N ALA A 26 -5.23 12.59 -14.24
CA ALA A 26 -5.52 14.01 -14.09
C ALA A 26 -5.41 14.44 -12.63
N LEU A 27 -4.99 15.69 -12.39
CA LEU A 27 -4.70 16.19 -11.04
C LEU A 27 -5.85 15.99 -10.03
N PRO A 28 -7.14 16.25 -10.36
CA PRO A 28 -8.23 15.99 -9.42
C PRO A 28 -8.37 14.51 -9.06
N VAL A 29 -8.18 13.62 -10.05
CA VAL A 29 -8.25 12.17 -9.84
C VAL A 29 -7.09 11.71 -8.97
N ALA A 30 -5.87 12.16 -9.28
CA ALA A 30 -4.68 11.83 -8.50
C ALA A 30 -4.79 12.31 -7.05
N PHE A 31 -5.36 13.50 -6.83
CA PHE A 31 -5.63 14.04 -5.50
C PHE A 31 -6.66 13.20 -4.75
N GLY A 32 -7.79 12.86 -5.38
CA GLY A 32 -8.82 12.01 -4.77
C GLY A 32 -8.28 10.63 -4.37
N ILE A 33 -7.51 9.98 -5.25
CA ILE A 33 -6.88 8.68 -4.97
C ILE A 33 -5.85 8.80 -3.83
N SER A 34 -5.09 9.90 -3.80
CA SER A 34 -4.14 10.18 -2.74
C SER A 34 -4.81 10.32 -1.37
N LEU A 35 -5.98 10.99 -1.30
CA LEU A 35 -6.79 11.08 -0.08
C LEU A 35 -7.32 9.72 0.37
N LEU A 36 -7.87 8.92 -0.55
CA LEU A 36 -8.34 7.56 -0.25
C LEU A 36 -7.20 6.68 0.30
N TRP A 37 -6.04 6.71 -0.35
CA TRP A 37 -4.89 5.93 0.08
C TRP A 37 -4.32 6.41 1.41
N PHE A 38 -4.24 7.73 1.61
CA PHE A 38 -3.81 8.31 2.89
C PHE A 38 -4.73 7.88 4.03
N GLY A 39 -6.05 8.00 3.84
CA GLY A 39 -7.03 7.52 4.81
C GLY A 39 -6.89 6.01 5.06
N PHE A 40 -6.61 5.22 4.02
CA PHE A 40 -6.41 3.78 4.18
C PHE A 40 -5.16 3.46 5.02
N LEU A 41 -4.06 4.16 4.83
CA LEU A 41 -2.85 3.97 5.65
C LEU A 41 -3.13 4.26 7.13
N ILE A 42 -3.87 5.34 7.43
CA ILE A 42 -4.27 5.65 8.81
C ILE A 42 -5.25 4.61 9.34
N HIS A 43 -6.21 4.15 8.53
CA HIS A 43 -7.16 3.11 8.90
C HIS A 43 -6.44 1.81 9.28
N LEU A 44 -5.40 1.43 8.53
CA LEU A 44 -4.57 0.27 8.87
C LEU A 44 -3.89 0.41 10.22
N GLU A 45 -3.26 1.56 10.48
CA GLU A 45 -2.57 1.80 11.76
C GLU A 45 -3.58 1.85 12.92
N TRP A 46 -4.74 2.48 12.72
CA TRP A 46 -5.85 2.49 13.68
C TRP A 46 -6.36 1.09 14.00
N ARG A 47 -6.42 0.21 13.00
CA ARG A 47 -6.96 -1.15 13.13
C ARG A 47 -5.96 -2.14 13.73
N HIS A 48 -4.71 -2.11 13.29
CA HIS A 48 -3.69 -3.08 13.71
C HIS A 48 -3.19 -2.84 15.14
N ARG A 49 -3.15 -1.59 15.61
CA ARG A 49 -2.74 -1.21 16.98
C ARG A 49 -1.43 -1.89 17.41
N ASP A 50 -0.44 -1.88 16.53
CA ASP A 50 0.85 -2.51 16.80
C ASP A 50 1.53 -1.89 18.03
N ALA A 51 2.16 -2.73 18.86
CA ALA A 51 2.89 -2.27 20.03
C ALA A 51 3.98 -1.25 19.64
N GLY A 52 4.14 -0.19 20.44
CA GLY A 52 5.11 0.87 20.18
C GLY A 52 4.70 1.88 19.09
N ARG A 53 3.43 1.87 18.65
CA ARG A 53 2.85 2.88 17.75
C ARG A 53 1.86 3.80 18.46
N LEU A 54 1.72 5.01 17.93
CA LEU A 54 0.74 5.98 18.40
C LEU A 54 -0.66 5.61 17.89
N LEU A 55 -1.67 5.90 18.68
CA LEU A 55 -3.05 5.70 18.28
C LEU A 55 -3.50 6.89 17.44
N TRP A 56 -4.06 6.60 16.27
CA TRP A 56 -4.72 7.60 15.44
C TRP A 56 -6.17 7.81 15.91
N PRO A 57 -6.69 9.04 15.93
CA PRO A 57 -8.12 9.24 16.12
C PRO A 57 -8.89 8.75 14.88
N TRP A 58 -10.12 8.27 15.07
CA TRP A 58 -10.90 7.66 13.99
C TRP A 58 -11.21 8.62 12.84
N TYR A 59 -11.40 9.92 13.13
CA TYR A 59 -11.69 10.92 12.11
C TYR A 59 -10.53 11.14 11.14
N ALA A 60 -9.29 10.82 11.54
CA ALA A 60 -8.10 11.04 10.72
C ALA A 60 -8.07 10.16 9.46
N TRP A 61 -8.74 9.00 9.47
CA TRP A 61 -8.91 8.18 8.26
C TRP A 61 -10.27 8.37 7.59
N VAL A 62 -11.33 8.67 8.36
CA VAL A 62 -12.67 8.89 7.81
C VAL A 62 -12.73 10.15 6.94
N ILE A 63 -12.16 11.27 7.40
CA ILE A 63 -12.22 12.54 6.67
C ILE A 63 -11.56 12.42 5.28
N PRO A 64 -10.32 11.89 5.14
CA PRO A 64 -9.73 11.68 3.82
C PRO A 64 -10.53 10.72 2.93
N TRP A 65 -11.15 9.69 3.50
CA TRP A 65 -12.01 8.78 2.72
C TRP A 65 -13.24 9.47 2.16
N ILE A 66 -13.96 10.24 2.97
CA ILE A 66 -15.12 11.02 2.54
C ILE A 66 -14.70 12.05 1.48
N ALA A 67 -13.63 12.81 1.74
CA ALA A 67 -13.14 13.81 0.80
C ALA A 67 -12.71 13.17 -0.54
N GLY A 68 -11.99 12.05 -0.51
CA GLY A 68 -11.60 11.32 -1.73
C GLY A 68 -12.81 10.78 -2.50
N ALA A 69 -13.82 10.26 -1.81
CA ALA A 69 -15.06 9.78 -2.43
C ALA A 69 -15.85 10.91 -3.10
N ILE A 70 -15.94 12.08 -2.45
CA ILE A 70 -16.55 13.29 -3.01
C ILE A 70 -15.79 13.78 -4.24
N VAL A 71 -14.46 13.59 -4.33
CA VAL A 71 -13.73 14.01 -5.52
C VAL A 71 -13.96 13.04 -6.70
N LEU A 72 -14.03 11.73 -6.45
CA LEU A 72 -13.94 10.70 -7.51
C LEU A 72 -15.27 10.17 -8.06
N HIS A 73 -16.38 10.28 -7.32
CA HIS A 73 -17.74 9.92 -7.77
C HIS A 73 -17.84 8.64 -8.63
N SER A 74 -17.25 7.52 -8.19
CA SER A 74 -17.14 6.30 -9.01
C SER A 74 -17.62 5.04 -8.29
N VAL A 75 -18.21 4.11 -9.04
CA VAL A 75 -18.65 2.80 -8.53
C VAL A 75 -17.51 1.97 -7.96
N TRP A 76 -16.27 2.20 -8.41
CA TRP A 76 -15.07 1.50 -7.93
C TRP A 76 -14.67 1.88 -6.50
N LEU A 77 -15.29 2.92 -5.91
CA LEU A 77 -15.12 3.26 -4.49
C LEU A 77 -15.61 2.16 -3.56
N LEU A 78 -16.73 1.50 -3.90
CA LEU A 78 -17.29 0.42 -3.09
C LEU A 78 -16.31 -0.77 -2.95
N PRO A 79 -15.80 -1.38 -4.04
CA PRO A 79 -14.83 -2.45 -3.91
C PRO A 79 -13.51 -1.97 -3.29
N PHE A 80 -13.11 -0.70 -3.47
CA PHE A 80 -11.99 -0.12 -2.72
C PHE A 80 -12.21 -0.20 -1.20
N PHE A 81 -13.36 0.26 -0.69
CA PHE A 81 -13.64 0.23 0.75
C PHE A 81 -13.74 -1.20 1.30
N VAL A 82 -14.38 -2.11 0.56
CA VAL A 82 -14.49 -3.53 0.96
C VAL A 82 -13.10 -4.15 1.07
N LEU A 83 -12.23 -3.97 0.07
CA LEU A 83 -10.87 -4.51 0.08
C LEU A 83 -9.99 -3.85 1.14
N ALA A 84 -10.16 -2.55 1.37
CA ALA A 84 -9.44 -1.81 2.41
C ALA A 84 -9.75 -2.38 3.80
N VAL A 85 -11.03 -2.59 4.12
CA VAL A 85 -11.48 -3.19 5.38
C VAL A 85 -10.99 -4.64 5.48
N ALA A 86 -11.17 -5.46 4.44
CA ALA A 86 -10.73 -6.84 4.42
C ALA A 86 -9.21 -6.97 4.66
N TYR A 87 -8.40 -6.12 4.01
CA TYR A 87 -6.96 -6.11 4.20
C TYR A 87 -6.57 -5.69 5.63
N ALA A 88 -7.25 -4.70 6.21
CA ALA A 88 -7.02 -4.26 7.59
C ALA A 88 -7.41 -5.31 8.65
N LEU A 89 -8.25 -6.28 8.28
CA LEU A 89 -8.66 -7.38 9.14
C LEU A 89 -7.66 -8.53 9.20
N LYS A 90 -6.54 -8.47 8.44
CA LYS A 90 -5.57 -9.57 8.34
C LYS A 90 -5.00 -10.04 9.68
N LYS A 91 -4.82 -9.16 10.66
CA LYS A 91 -4.31 -9.55 12.00
C LYS A 91 -5.33 -10.28 12.87
N ARG A 92 -6.62 -10.17 12.55
CA ARG A 92 -7.71 -10.78 13.34
C ARG A 92 -8.27 -12.04 12.68
N TRP A 93 -8.27 -12.09 11.35
CA TRP A 93 -8.89 -13.16 10.58
C TRP A 93 -7.83 -13.90 9.78
N PRO A 94 -7.55 -15.17 10.09
CA PRO A 94 -6.51 -15.94 9.39
C PRO A 94 -6.74 -16.04 7.89
N SER A 95 -7.99 -16.15 7.44
CA SER A 95 -8.34 -16.15 6.02
C SER A 95 -7.87 -14.87 5.32
N CYS A 96 -8.05 -13.70 5.95
CA CYS A 96 -7.61 -12.42 5.42
C CYS A 96 -6.07 -12.29 5.41
N ALA A 97 -5.38 -12.91 6.38
CA ALA A 97 -3.92 -12.99 6.39
C ALA A 97 -3.39 -13.84 5.22
N ALA A 98 -3.99 -14.99 4.98
CA ALA A 98 -3.60 -15.91 3.92
C ALA A 98 -3.76 -15.30 2.53
N VAL A 99 -4.78 -14.45 2.32
CA VAL A 99 -5.01 -13.77 1.03
C VAL A 99 -4.56 -12.30 1.02
N SER A 100 -3.82 -11.85 2.03
CA SER A 100 -3.46 -10.43 2.17
C SER A 100 -2.73 -9.84 0.95
N PRO A 101 -1.85 -10.58 0.25
CA PRO A 101 -1.25 -10.10 -0.99
C PRO A 101 -2.27 -9.79 -2.09
N LEU A 102 -3.25 -10.69 -2.29
CA LEU A 102 -4.30 -10.52 -3.29
C LEU A 102 -5.23 -9.35 -2.92
N LEU A 103 -5.53 -9.18 -1.64
CA LEU A 103 -6.31 -8.04 -1.16
C LEU A 103 -5.57 -6.72 -1.41
N ASN A 104 -4.25 -6.66 -1.20
CA ASN A 104 -3.46 -5.46 -1.49
C ASN A 104 -3.39 -5.17 -2.99
N GLY A 105 -3.17 -6.21 -3.81
CA GLY A 105 -3.18 -6.10 -5.27
C GLY A 105 -4.53 -5.58 -5.78
N GLY A 106 -5.63 -6.19 -5.33
CA GLY A 106 -6.98 -5.77 -5.68
C GLY A 106 -7.28 -4.34 -5.24
N LEU A 107 -6.84 -3.95 -4.03
CA LEU A 107 -6.99 -2.58 -3.54
C LEU A 107 -6.26 -1.55 -4.42
N LYS A 108 -5.12 -1.93 -5.02
CA LYS A 108 -4.41 -1.07 -5.97
C LYS A 108 -5.08 -1.01 -7.34
N VAL A 109 -5.64 -2.13 -7.78
CA VAL A 109 -6.46 -2.16 -9.00
C VAL A 109 -7.69 -1.27 -8.87
N THR A 110 -8.41 -1.33 -7.75
CA THR A 110 -9.59 -0.47 -7.57
C THR A 110 -9.24 1.01 -7.58
N LEU A 111 -8.07 1.40 -7.04
CA LEU A 111 -7.57 2.77 -7.19
C LEU A 111 -7.26 3.14 -8.64
N VAL A 112 -6.64 2.23 -9.41
CA VAL A 112 -6.33 2.45 -10.82
C VAL A 112 -7.59 2.53 -11.69
N LEU A 113 -8.63 1.76 -11.38
CA LEU A 113 -9.92 1.81 -12.06
C LEU A 113 -10.69 3.13 -11.83
N LEU A 114 -10.25 3.97 -10.87
CA LEU A 114 -10.77 5.33 -10.70
C LEU A 114 -10.17 6.31 -11.72
N ILE A 115 -9.15 5.91 -12.47
CA ILE A 115 -8.55 6.69 -13.55
C ILE A 115 -9.28 6.35 -14.87
N PRO A 116 -9.94 7.32 -15.52
CA PRO A 116 -10.65 7.07 -16.77
C PRO A 116 -9.72 6.57 -17.87
N GLY A 117 -10.17 5.56 -18.62
CA GLY A 117 -9.49 5.09 -19.83
C GLY A 117 -8.30 4.14 -19.60
N VAL A 118 -8.02 3.71 -18.36
CA VAL A 118 -6.95 2.73 -18.12
C VAL A 118 -7.31 1.37 -18.74
N PRO A 119 -6.47 0.80 -19.63
CA PRO A 119 -6.72 -0.50 -20.23
C PRO A 119 -6.73 -1.64 -19.21
N ALA A 120 -7.59 -2.65 -19.43
CA ALA A 120 -7.69 -3.83 -18.57
C ALA A 120 -6.33 -4.55 -18.39
N ALA A 121 -5.50 -4.59 -19.43
CA ALA A 121 -4.15 -5.17 -19.36
C ALA A 121 -3.26 -4.48 -18.32
N LEU A 122 -3.34 -3.15 -18.19
CA LEU A 122 -2.60 -2.41 -17.16
C LEU A 122 -3.16 -2.68 -15.76
N CYS A 123 -4.48 -2.83 -15.62
CA CYS A 123 -5.07 -3.25 -14.35
C CYS A 123 -4.56 -4.63 -13.90
N VAL A 124 -4.48 -5.59 -14.81
CA VAL A 124 -3.91 -6.92 -14.53
C VAL A 124 -2.43 -6.82 -14.14
N LEU A 125 -1.65 -6.00 -14.85
CA LEU A 125 -0.24 -5.80 -14.52
C LEU A 125 -0.06 -5.19 -13.13
N VAL A 126 -0.84 -4.16 -12.78
CA VAL A 126 -0.85 -3.55 -11.44
C VAL A 126 -1.23 -4.58 -10.39
N PHE A 127 -2.25 -5.41 -10.64
CA PHE A 127 -2.64 -6.47 -9.72
C PHE A 127 -1.46 -7.40 -9.39
N VAL A 128 -0.79 -7.91 -10.43
CA VAL A 128 0.30 -8.87 -10.29
C VAL A 128 1.49 -8.24 -9.56
N ILE A 129 1.94 -7.07 -10.00
CA ILE A 129 3.09 -6.38 -9.40
C ILE A 129 2.83 -6.07 -7.92
N MET A 130 1.64 -5.55 -7.60
CA MET A 130 1.33 -5.12 -6.24
C MET A 130 1.04 -6.31 -5.31
N THR A 131 0.48 -7.40 -5.84
CA THR A 131 0.37 -8.67 -5.11
C THR A 131 1.75 -9.20 -4.76
N MET A 132 2.66 -9.30 -5.73
CA MET A 132 4.03 -9.78 -5.50
C MET A 132 4.77 -8.88 -4.51
N ARG A 133 4.64 -7.56 -4.64
CA ARG A 133 5.25 -6.62 -3.70
C ARG A 133 4.72 -6.81 -2.28
N ASN A 134 3.42 -7.02 -2.09
CA ASN A 134 2.87 -7.28 -0.77
C ASN A 134 3.34 -8.63 -0.21
N LEU A 135 3.42 -9.67 -1.05
CA LEU A 135 3.98 -10.97 -0.64
C LEU A 135 5.43 -10.84 -0.16
N ILE A 136 6.26 -10.03 -0.84
CA ILE A 136 7.62 -9.71 -0.38
C ILE A 136 7.60 -8.94 0.95
N GLY A 137 6.59 -8.08 1.16
CA GLY A 137 6.37 -7.40 2.44
C GLY A 137 6.01 -8.36 3.58
N ASP A 138 5.17 -9.36 3.30
CA ASP A 138 4.86 -10.41 4.26
C ASP A 138 6.08 -11.31 4.50
N LEU A 139 6.91 -11.59 3.48
CA LEU A 139 8.18 -12.34 3.66
C LEU A 139 9.15 -11.60 4.59
N ARG A 140 9.26 -10.28 4.42
CA ARG A 140 10.06 -9.42 5.30
C ARG A 140 9.60 -9.56 6.76
N ASP A 141 8.30 -9.53 6.99
CA ASP A 141 7.69 -9.50 8.34
C ASP A 141 7.38 -10.87 8.91
N ALA A 142 7.67 -11.96 8.19
CA ALA A 142 7.25 -13.30 8.57
C ALA A 142 7.65 -13.72 9.99
N GLY A 143 8.86 -13.38 10.44
CA GLY A 143 9.28 -13.64 11.83
C GLY A 143 8.49 -12.85 12.89
N LYS A 144 8.01 -11.64 12.56
CA LYS A 144 7.12 -10.87 13.43
C LYS A 144 5.70 -11.45 13.39
N ASP A 145 5.18 -11.69 12.20
CA ASP A 145 3.84 -12.25 11.99
C ASP A 145 3.68 -13.60 12.70
N ALA A 146 4.70 -14.47 12.65
CA ALA A 146 4.72 -15.73 13.37
C ALA A 146 4.61 -15.55 14.90
N ARG A 147 5.32 -14.57 15.47
CA ARG A 147 5.23 -14.26 16.92
C ARG A 147 3.87 -13.67 17.32
N GLU A 148 3.24 -12.94 16.41
CA GLU A 148 1.91 -12.34 16.62
C GLU A 148 0.76 -13.29 16.23
N GLY A 149 1.06 -14.52 15.76
CA GLY A 149 0.06 -15.51 15.35
C GLY A 149 -0.66 -15.17 14.03
N VAL A 150 -0.10 -14.27 13.21
CA VAL A 150 -0.67 -13.85 11.93
C VAL A 150 -0.31 -14.86 10.84
N GLN A 151 -1.32 -15.48 10.24
CA GLN A 151 -1.15 -16.55 9.24
C GLN A 151 -0.98 -16.02 7.81
N THR A 152 0.06 -15.22 7.56
CA THR A 152 0.43 -14.82 6.19
C THR A 152 1.00 -16.00 5.40
N ILE A 153 1.00 -15.91 4.06
CA ILE A 153 1.50 -16.98 3.17
C ILE A 153 2.89 -17.50 3.61
N PRO A 154 3.90 -16.64 3.89
CA PRO A 154 5.20 -17.12 4.35
C PRO A 154 5.13 -17.94 5.64
N VAL A 155 4.35 -17.48 6.62
CA VAL A 155 4.19 -18.16 7.90
C VAL A 155 3.51 -19.52 7.72
N LEU A 156 2.48 -19.59 6.87
CA LEU A 156 1.79 -20.84 6.52
C LEU A 156 2.71 -21.84 5.82
N LEU A 157 3.68 -21.35 5.04
CA LEU A 157 4.72 -22.16 4.39
C LEU A 157 5.90 -22.48 5.32
N GLY A 158 5.82 -22.13 6.61
CA GLY A 158 6.87 -22.41 7.61
C GLY A 158 8.04 -21.43 7.60
N TYR A 159 7.97 -20.34 6.83
CA TYR A 159 8.99 -19.30 6.82
C TYR A 159 8.77 -18.33 7.99
N GLN A 160 9.71 -18.29 8.93
CA GLN A 160 9.60 -17.50 10.17
C GLN A 160 10.82 -16.59 10.41
N ARG A 161 11.57 -16.25 9.35
CA ARG A 161 12.76 -15.40 9.45
C ARG A 161 12.41 -13.93 9.22
N HIS A 162 13.22 -13.03 9.77
CA HIS A 162 13.14 -11.60 9.46
C HIS A 162 14.14 -11.24 8.36
N THR A 163 13.65 -10.79 7.20
CA THR A 163 14.49 -10.39 6.05
C THR A 163 14.28 -8.91 5.71
N PRO A 164 14.90 -7.98 6.47
CA PRO A 164 14.58 -6.55 6.38
C PRO A 164 14.94 -5.89 5.04
N TRP A 165 15.86 -6.47 4.27
CA TRP A 165 16.43 -5.87 3.05
C TRP A 165 15.67 -6.20 1.77
N ILE A 166 14.87 -7.28 1.75
CA ILE A 166 14.18 -7.72 0.53
C ILE A 166 13.09 -6.72 0.09
N TYR A 167 12.45 -6.07 1.05
CA TYR A 167 11.34 -5.16 0.75
C TYR A 167 11.79 -3.80 0.18
N PRO A 168 12.85 -3.13 0.69
CA PRO A 168 13.44 -1.97 0.01
C PRO A 168 13.81 -2.24 -1.44
N ALA A 169 14.40 -3.41 -1.74
CA ALA A 169 14.72 -3.78 -3.11
C ALA A 169 13.45 -3.90 -3.97
N ALA A 170 12.40 -4.53 -3.45
CA ALA A 170 11.12 -4.62 -4.14
C ALA A 170 10.47 -3.23 -4.37
N LEU A 171 10.54 -2.31 -3.41
CA LEU A 171 10.05 -0.93 -3.56
C LEU A 171 10.78 -0.18 -4.68
N ALA A 172 12.11 -0.27 -4.69
CA ALA A 172 12.93 0.35 -5.73
C ALA A 172 12.59 -0.22 -7.11
N LEU A 173 12.41 -1.53 -7.21
CA LEU A 173 12.02 -2.20 -8.45
C LEU A 173 10.62 -1.77 -8.92
N THR A 174 9.61 -1.74 -8.05
CA THR A 174 8.26 -1.32 -8.46
C THR A 174 8.22 0.13 -8.91
N SER A 175 8.93 1.01 -8.21
CA SER A 175 9.06 2.41 -8.64
C SER A 175 9.79 2.55 -9.98
N GLY A 176 10.81 1.73 -10.23
CA GLY A 176 11.49 1.67 -11.53
C GLY A 176 10.57 1.21 -12.66
N ILE A 177 9.71 0.21 -12.39
CA ILE A 177 8.69 -0.25 -13.35
C ILE A 177 7.72 0.88 -13.70
N TRP A 178 7.22 1.64 -12.72
CA TRP A 178 6.32 2.77 -13.00
C TRP A 178 7.00 3.87 -13.79
N VAL A 179 8.26 4.20 -13.47
CA VAL A 179 9.02 5.20 -14.23
C VAL A 179 9.21 4.76 -15.68
N TYR A 180 9.59 3.51 -15.91
CA TYR A 180 9.76 2.95 -17.25
C TYR A 180 8.45 2.94 -18.04
N LEU A 181 7.37 2.39 -17.47
CA LEU A 181 6.08 2.28 -18.14
C LEU A 181 5.44 3.64 -18.43
N GLY A 182 5.62 4.60 -17.52
CA GLY A 182 5.08 5.94 -17.66
C GLY A 182 5.89 6.86 -18.58
N GLY A 183 7.04 6.41 -19.11
CA GLY A 183 7.98 7.27 -19.81
C GLY A 183 8.45 8.45 -18.95
N LEU A 184 8.46 8.28 -17.63
CA LEU A 184 8.86 9.32 -16.70
C LEU A 184 10.39 9.48 -16.74
N PRO A 185 10.91 10.68 -16.45
CA PRO A 185 12.34 10.85 -16.39
C PRO A 185 13.03 9.97 -15.33
N TRP A 186 14.22 9.48 -15.62
CA TRP A 186 14.96 8.57 -14.73
C TRP A 186 15.26 9.17 -13.34
N TRP A 187 15.36 10.50 -13.23
CA TRP A 187 15.55 11.16 -11.93
C TRP A 187 14.32 11.03 -11.01
N CYS A 188 13.12 10.79 -11.54
CA CYS A 188 11.94 10.45 -10.73
C CYS A 188 12.15 9.15 -9.96
N TRP A 189 12.83 8.16 -10.57
CA TRP A 189 13.15 6.90 -9.90
C TRP A 189 14.12 7.14 -8.73
N ILE A 190 15.18 7.92 -8.97
CA ILE A 190 16.14 8.28 -7.91
C ILE A 190 15.46 9.02 -6.77
N GLY A 191 14.65 10.02 -7.07
CA GLY A 191 13.88 10.75 -6.06
C GLY A 191 13.02 9.83 -5.22
N ALA A 192 12.30 8.90 -5.86
CA ALA A 192 11.49 7.91 -5.14
C ALA A 192 12.33 6.97 -4.27
N VAL A 193 13.46 6.45 -4.78
CA VAL A 193 14.35 5.57 -4.01
C VAL A 193 14.93 6.30 -2.80
N LEU A 194 15.31 7.58 -2.94
CA LEU A 194 15.81 8.38 -1.81
C LEU A 194 14.73 8.59 -0.75
N ILE A 195 13.51 8.93 -1.15
CA ILE A 195 12.36 9.06 -0.23
C ILE A 195 12.08 7.71 0.45
N GLN A 196 12.08 6.62 -0.30
CA GLN A 196 11.87 5.28 0.22
C GLN A 196 12.96 4.91 1.24
N ALA A 197 14.23 5.08 0.89
CA ALA A 197 15.35 4.77 1.77
C ALA A 197 15.32 5.60 3.07
N GLY A 198 15.05 6.91 2.95
CA GLY A 198 14.97 7.83 4.09
C GLY A 198 13.78 7.56 5.01
N THR A 199 12.62 7.21 4.46
CA THR A 199 11.40 7.02 5.26
C THR A 199 11.18 5.59 5.74
N TYR A 200 11.76 4.59 5.07
CA TYR A 200 11.60 3.18 5.43
C TYR A 200 12.14 2.85 6.83
N ARG A 201 13.21 3.52 7.25
CA ARG A 201 13.79 3.35 8.59
C ARG A 201 12.99 4.04 9.68
N LEU A 202 12.05 4.93 9.33
CA LEU A 202 11.23 5.66 10.29
C LEU A 202 10.00 4.85 10.74
N THR A 203 9.63 3.79 10.02
CA THR A 203 8.45 2.99 10.37
C THR A 203 8.74 2.09 11.57
N PRO A 204 8.03 2.25 12.71
CA PRO A 204 8.21 1.41 13.89
C PRO A 204 7.89 -0.05 13.55
N ARG A 205 8.74 -0.98 13.98
CA ARG A 205 8.59 -2.42 13.71
C ARG A 205 8.21 -3.18 14.95
#